data_AF-A0A527W812-F1
#
_entry.id   AF-A0A527W812-F1
#
_cell.length_a   1.000
_cell.length_b   1.000
_cell.length_c   1.000
_cell.angle_alpha   90.00
_cell.angle_beta   90.00
_cell.angle_gamma   90.00
#
_symmetry.space_group_name_H-M   'P 1'
#
loop_
_entity.id
_entity.type
_entity.pdbx_description
1 polymer ?
#
loop_
_entity_poly.entity_id
_entity_poly.type
_entity_poly.pdbx_seq_one_letter_code
_entity_poly.pdbx_strand_id
1 'polypeptide(L)' 'MKSWKRNIRVGDLADNQKLEARCKKCGHVHYLTRAIVCTSPEREFLYIDELERETVCRARGCRGAVRLS' A
#
# COMPACT_ATOMS: atom_id res chain seq x y z
N MET A 1 -6.26 7.39 -14.76
CA MET A 1 -5.12 6.67 -14.12
C MET A 1 -4.49 7.65 -13.14
N LYS A 2 -4.62 7.41 -11.83
CA LYS A 2 -4.38 8.44 -10.82
C LYS A 2 -2.86 8.64 -10.58
N SER A 3 -2.26 9.61 -11.28
CA SER A 3 -0.82 9.96 -11.24
C SER A 3 -0.29 10.38 -9.87
N TRP A 4 -1.16 10.62 -8.88
CA TRP A 4 -0.74 11.00 -7.52
C TRP A 4 0.00 9.88 -6.79
N LYS A 5 -0.35 8.60 -7.02
CA LYS A 5 0.33 7.46 -6.35
C LYS A 5 1.81 7.31 -6.71
N ARG A 6 2.22 7.85 -7.87
CA ARG A 6 3.63 7.89 -8.31
C ARG A 6 4.36 9.15 -7.87
N ASN A 7 3.65 10.15 -7.33
CA ASN A 7 4.25 11.40 -6.84
C ASN A 7 4.37 11.43 -5.32
N ILE A 8 3.51 10.69 -4.61
CA ILE A 8 3.52 10.63 -3.14
C ILE A 8 4.40 9.47 -2.68
N ARG A 9 5.29 9.75 -1.73
CA ARG A 9 6.11 8.76 -1.02
C ARG A 9 5.44 8.36 0.28
N VAL A 10 5.73 7.16 0.77
CA VAL A 10 5.18 6.64 2.03
C VAL A 10 5.53 7.55 3.21
N GLY A 11 6.73 8.10 3.24
CA GLY A 11 7.17 9.04 4.28
C GLY A 11 6.40 10.36 4.30
N ASP A 12 5.80 10.75 3.18
CA ASP A 12 5.00 11.97 3.04
C ASP A 12 3.55 11.76 3.51
N LEU A 13 3.13 10.51 3.77
CA LEU A 13 1.81 10.26 4.34
C LEU A 13 1.75 10.80 5.76
N ALA A 14 0.73 11.63 6.02
CA ALA A 14 0.33 11.96 7.37
C ALA A 14 -0.02 10.67 8.15
N ASP A 15 0.25 10.65 9.46
CA ASP A 15 -0.02 9.49 10.32
C ASP A 15 -1.50 9.06 10.34
N ASN A 16 -2.41 9.99 10.06
CA ASN A 16 -3.84 9.71 9.95
C ASN A 16 -4.28 9.26 8.54
N GLN A 17 -3.38 9.28 7.56
CA GLN A 17 -3.67 8.87 6.20
C GLN A 17 -3.62 7.34 6.11
N LYS A 18 -4.78 6.74 5.83
CA LYS A 18 -4.95 5.30 5.63
C LYS A 18 -5.07 5.03 4.13
N LEU A 19 -4.27 4.11 3.62
CA LEU A 19 -4.38 3.59 2.26
C LEU A 19 -5.24 2.34 2.29
N GLU A 20 -6.29 2.31 1.48
CA GLU A 20 -7.13 1.12 1.37
C GLU A 20 -6.51 0.14 0.37
N ALA A 21 -6.03 -1.00 0.88
CA ALA A 21 -5.47 -2.08 0.09
C ALA A 21 -6.51 -3.18 -0.17
N ARG A 22 -7.11 -3.13 -1.35
CA ARG A 22 -8.13 -4.08 -1.80
C ARG A 22 -7.55 -5.13 -2.74
N CYS A 23 -7.62 -6.41 -2.37
CA CYS A 23 -7.23 -7.49 -3.25
C CYS A 23 -8.18 -7.61 -4.45
N LYS A 24 -7.62 -7.66 -5.67
CA LYS A 24 -8.42 -7.87 -6.90
C LYS A 24 -8.89 -9.32 -7.08
N LYS A 25 -8.32 -10.28 -6.35
CA LYS A 25 -8.55 -11.72 -6.53
C LYS A 25 -9.54 -12.29 -5.51
N CYS A 26 -9.35 -12.01 -4.22
CA CYS A 26 -10.25 -12.49 -3.15
C CYS A 26 -11.19 -11.41 -2.59
N GLY A 27 -11.03 -10.15 -3.00
CA GLY A 27 -11.85 -9.04 -2.48
C GLY A 27 -11.50 -8.60 -1.06
N HIS A 28 -10.52 -9.21 -0.40
CA HIS A 28 -10.10 -8.82 0.94
C HIS A 28 -9.55 -7.39 0.95
N VAL A 29 -10.10 -6.55 1.82
CA VAL A 29 -9.69 -5.16 2.03
C VAL A 29 -8.98 -5.06 3.36
N HIS A 30 -7.82 -4.44 3.36
CA HIS A 30 -7.08 -4.09 4.57
C HIS A 30 -6.55 -2.66 4.44
N TYR A 31 -6.25 -2.03 5.57
CA TYR A 31 -5.75 -0.66 5.58
C TYR A 31 -4.25 -0.66 5.88
N LEU A 32 -3.50 0.09 5.08
CA LEU A 32 -2.08 0.35 5.30
C LEU A 32 -1.94 1.77 5.83
N THR A 33 -1.21 1.92 6.94
CA THR A 33 -0.82 3.23 7.48
C THR A 33 0.68 3.40 7.34
N ARG A 34 1.16 4.64 7.48
CA ARG A 34 2.59 4.93 7.58
C ARG A 34 3.27 4.04 8.62
N ALA A 35 2.67 3.84 9.79
CA ALA A 35 3.21 2.96 10.83
C ALA A 35 3.39 1.49 10.39
N ILE A 36 2.51 0.97 9.53
CA ILE A 36 2.59 -0.41 9.03
C ILE A 36 3.62 -0.53 7.90
N VAL A 37 3.71 0.48 7.05
CA VAL A 37 4.59 0.45 5.86
C VAL A 37 6.01 0.89 6.21
N CYS A 38 6.17 1.94 7.00
CA CYS A 38 7.43 2.52 7.45
C CYS A 38 8.02 1.75 8.65
N THR A 39 7.95 0.42 8.61
CA THR A 39 8.59 -0.46 9.61
C THR A 39 10.11 -0.47 9.49
N SER A 40 10.64 0.00 8.37
CA SER A 40 12.07 0.20 8.12
C SER A 40 12.27 1.57 7.46
N PRO A 41 13.35 2.30 7.78
CA PRO A 41 13.61 3.63 7.20
C PRO A 41 13.74 3.57 5.66
N GLU A 42 14.21 2.46 5.10
CA GLU A 42 14.31 2.29 3.64
C GLU A 42 12.93 2.35 2.94
N ARG A 43 11.85 1.97 3.65
CA ARG A 43 10.49 1.95 3.10
C ARG A 43 9.83 3.34 3.08
N GLU A 44 10.37 4.32 3.79
CA GLU A 44 9.83 5.69 3.78
C GLU A 44 10.03 6.37 2.42
N PHE A 45 11.07 5.97 1.68
CA PHE A 45 11.41 6.46 0.36
C PHE A 45 10.57 5.83 -0.76
N LEU A 46 9.86 4.73 -0.47
CA LEU A 46 9.03 4.05 -1.46
C LEU A 46 7.85 4.91 -1.89
N TYR A 47 7.51 4.85 -3.17
CA TYR A 47 6.29 5.46 -3.69
C TYR A 47 5.07 4.57 -3.41
N ILE A 48 3.88 5.18 -3.35
CA ILE A 48 2.63 4.43 -3.16
C ILE A 48 2.37 3.44 -4.29
N ASP A 49 2.80 3.77 -5.52
CA ASP A 49 2.74 2.85 -6.66
C ASP A 49 3.63 1.62 -6.49
N GLU A 50 4.86 1.80 -6.01
CA GLU A 50 5.77 0.69 -5.73
C GLU A 50 5.25 -0.17 -4.57
N LEU A 51 4.76 0.49 -3.52
CA LEU A 51 4.08 -0.19 -2.42
C LEU A 51 2.90 -1.04 -2.90
N GLU A 52 2.07 -0.54 -3.82
CA GLU A 52 0.96 -1.31 -4.41
C GLU A 52 1.46 -2.57 -5.14
N ARG A 53 2.57 -2.45 -5.87
CA ARG A 53 3.17 -3.55 -6.64
C ARG A 53 3.83 -4.61 -5.77
N GLU A 54 4.49 -4.20 -4.69
CA GLU A 54 5.10 -5.11 -3.72
C GLU A 54 4.06 -5.73 -2.77
N THR A 55 2.98 -5.01 -2.48
CA THR A 55 1.94 -5.50 -1.59
C THR A 55 1.11 -6.57 -2.29
N VAL A 56 1.13 -7.76 -1.70
CA VAL A 56 0.29 -8.88 -2.13
C VAL A 56 -0.69 -9.25 -1.04
N CYS A 57 -1.84 -9.75 -1.44
CA CYS A 57 -2.83 -10.22 -0.49
C CYS A 57 -2.33 -11.46 0.26
N ARG A 58 -2.13 -11.34 1.57
CA ARG A 58 -1.78 -12.46 2.44
C ARG A 58 -3.00 -13.24 2.97
N ALA A 59 -4.22 -12.77 2.69
CA ALA A 59 -5.43 -13.44 3.15
C ALA A 59 -5.52 -14.86 2.56
N ARG A 60 -5.55 -15.87 3.44
CA ARG A 60 -5.71 -17.30 3.11
C ARG A 60 -4.78 -17.77 1.97
N GLY A 61 -3.56 -17.25 1.89
CA GLY A 61 -2.58 -17.63 0.86
C GLY A 61 -2.90 -17.15 -0.56
N CYS A 62 -3.82 -16.18 -0.74
CA CYS A 62 -4.28 -15.72 -2.05
C CYS A 62 -3.14 -15.21 -2.96
N ARG A 63 -2.18 -14.46 -2.40
CA ARG A 63 -1.05 -13.83 -3.10
C ARG A 63 -1.45 -12.99 -4.31
N GLY A 64 -2.71 -12.57 -4.38
CA GLY A 64 -3.22 -11.73 -5.46
C GLY A 64 -2.73 -10.29 -5.34
N ALA A 65 -2.55 -9.63 -6.48
CA ALA A 65 -2.26 -8.20 -6.52
C ALA A 65 -3.36 -7.40 -5.81
N VAL A 66 -2.95 -6.39 -5.07
CA VAL A 66 -3.86 -5.46 -4.42
C VAL A 66 -3.96 -4.17 -5.23
N ARG A 67 -4.97 -3.37 -4.90
CA ARG A 67 -5.15 -2.01 -5.40
C ARG A 67 -5.21 -1.09 -4.20
N LEU A 68 -4.31 -0.13 -4.15
CA LEU A 68 -4.33 0.97 -3.20
C LEU A 68 -5.25 2.08 -3.73
N SER A 69 -6.17 2.56 -2.90
CA SER A 69 -7.09 3.66 -3.22
C SER A 69 -7.05 4.76 -2.18
#